data_AF-A0A357LYR3-F1
#
_entry.id   AF-A0A357LYR3-F1
#
_cell.length_a   1.000
_cell.length_b   1.000
_cell.length_c   1.000
_cell.angle_alpha   90.00
_cell.angle_beta   90.00
_cell.angle_gamma   90.00
#
_symmetry.space_group_name_H-M   'P 1'
#
loop_
_entity.id
_entity.type
_entity.pdbx_description
1 polymer ?
#
loop_
_entity_poly.entity_id
_entity_poly.type
_entity_poly.pdbx_seq_one_letter_code
_entity_poly.pdbx_strand_id
1 'polypeptide(L)'
;MFCLRFSQGFSTLQSVATLLVFAVTTGTALQMMPEVLDNADQIAARHAAASEAMHKEVWDQYIKASTGQLPGEQIRPQPIRHNLEIRDGLVASPLGKYCFAEDAPGDTLTRCPASVQASVKAEMPVLRVAGE
;
A
#
# COMPACT_ATOMS: atom_id res chain seq x y z
N MET A 1 -46.09 -34.27 -9.27
CA MET A 1 -45.40 -34.70 -10.51
C MET A 1 -45.06 -33.44 -11.30
N PHE A 2 -43.89 -32.84 -11.03
CA PHE A 2 -43.40 -31.66 -11.74
C PHE A 2 -42.51 -32.14 -12.88
N CYS A 3 -43.02 -32.05 -14.11
CA CYS A 3 -42.24 -32.30 -15.32
C CYS A 3 -41.29 -31.12 -15.57
N LEU A 4 -40.03 -31.24 -15.20
CA LEU A 4 -38.97 -30.38 -15.72
C LEU A 4 -38.64 -30.83 -17.14
N ARG A 5 -39.29 -30.22 -18.13
CA ARG A 5 -38.82 -30.24 -19.52
C ARG A 5 -37.54 -29.42 -19.61
N PHE A 6 -36.40 -30.06 -19.39
CA PHE A 6 -35.09 -29.52 -19.68
C PHE A 6 -34.77 -29.84 -21.14
N SER A 7 -35.23 -29.00 -22.06
CA SER A 7 -34.79 -29.07 -23.46
C SER A 7 -34.26 -27.71 -23.90
N GLN A 8 -32.95 -27.70 -24.21
CA GLN A 8 -32.25 -26.98 -25.28
C GLN A 8 -31.08 -26.09 -24.84
N GLY A 9 -29.85 -26.58 -25.09
CA GLY A 9 -28.87 -25.78 -25.84
C GLY A 9 -27.80 -24.98 -25.09
N PHE A 10 -27.24 -25.44 -23.96
CA PHE A 10 -25.89 -24.99 -23.59
C PHE A 10 -24.88 -26.01 -24.10
N SER A 11 -24.21 -25.66 -25.21
CA SER A 11 -23.17 -26.51 -25.78
C SER A 11 -22.00 -26.57 -24.80
N THR A 12 -21.51 -27.77 -24.48
CA THR A 12 -20.28 -27.95 -23.69
C THR A 12 -19.11 -27.13 -24.26
N LEU A 13 -19.12 -26.90 -25.57
CA LEU A 13 -18.17 -26.07 -26.30
C LEU A 13 -18.29 -24.58 -25.94
N GLN A 14 -19.50 -24.07 -25.69
CA GLN A 14 -19.70 -22.69 -25.20
C GLN A 14 -19.19 -22.53 -23.76
N SER A 15 -19.42 -23.52 -22.89
CA SER A 15 -18.90 -23.52 -21.52
C SER A 15 -17.36 -23.61 -21.47
N VAL A 16 -16.74 -24.40 -22.35
CA VAL A 16 -15.28 -24.47 -22.46
C VAL A 16 -14.71 -23.17 -23.04
N ALA A 17 -15.36 -22.59 -24.06
CA ALA A 17 -14.94 -21.31 -24.63
C ALA A 17 -15.01 -20.18 -23.59
N THR A 18 -16.07 -20.11 -22.78
CA THR A 18 -16.14 -19.11 -21.70
C THR A 18 -15.07 -19.36 -20.64
N LEU A 19 -14.83 -20.60 -20.22
CA LEU A 19 -13.74 -20.94 -19.29
C LEU A 19 -12.37 -20.56 -19.82
N LEU A 20 -12.09 -20.76 -21.12
CA LEU A 20 -10.83 -20.35 -21.75
C LEU A 20 -10.69 -18.82 -21.77
N VAL A 21 -11.76 -18.09 -22.08
CA VAL A 21 -11.75 -16.61 -22.03
C VAL A 21 -11.54 -16.11 -20.60
N PHE A 22 -12.18 -16.72 -19.60
CA PHE A 22 -11.95 -16.40 -18.18
C PHE A 22 -10.53 -16.74 -17.74
N ALA A 23 -9.98 -17.88 -18.16
CA ALA A 23 -8.61 -18.28 -17.83
C ALA A 23 -7.59 -17.31 -18.44
N VAL A 24 -7.78 -16.89 -19.70
CA VAL A 24 -6.89 -15.93 -20.36
C VAL A 24 -6.99 -14.55 -19.70
N THR A 25 -8.20 -14.05 -19.46
CA THR A 25 -8.39 -12.73 -18.84
C THR A 25 -7.92 -12.68 -17.39
N THR A 26 -8.14 -13.75 -16.62
CA THR A 26 -7.63 -13.87 -15.24
C THR A 26 -6.10 -14.00 -15.24
N GLY A 27 -5.54 -14.76 -16.18
CA GLY A 27 -4.09 -14.91 -16.34
C GLY A 27 -3.40 -13.58 -16.68
N THR A 28 -3.95 -12.80 -17.61
CA THR A 28 -3.40 -11.49 -17.95
C THR A 28 -3.58 -10.47 -16.82
N ALA A 29 -4.73 -10.50 -16.13
CA ALA A 29 -4.96 -9.64 -14.96
C ALA A 29 -3.95 -9.93 -13.84
N LEU A 30 -3.70 -11.20 -13.53
CA LEU A 30 -2.73 -11.62 -12.51
C LEU A 30 -1.29 -11.24 -12.90
N GLN A 31 -0.96 -11.20 -14.19
CA GLN A 31 0.35 -10.75 -14.66
C GLN A 31 0.58 -9.25 -14.44
N MET A 32 -0.47 -8.43 -14.50
CA MET A 32 -0.37 -6.97 -14.32
C MET A 32 -0.47 -6.53 -12.85
N MET A 33 -1.12 -7.32 -11.99
CA MET A 33 -1.29 -6.99 -10.57
C MET A 33 -0.01 -6.59 -9.83
N PRO A 34 1.15 -7.28 -9.99
CA PRO A 34 2.37 -6.93 -9.26
C PRO A 34 2.87 -5.52 -9.54
N GLU A 35 2.77 -5.07 -10.79
CA GLU A 35 3.20 -3.73 -11.22
C GLU A 35 2.24 -2.66 -10.71
N VAL A 36 0.93 -2.91 -10.81
CA VAL A 36 -0.09 -1.99 -10.29
C VAL A 36 0.05 -1.80 -8.78
N LEU A 37 0.28 -2.88 -8.04
CA LEU A 37 0.52 -2.83 -6.59
C LEU A 37 1.83 -2.11 -6.25
N ASP A 38 2.89 -2.29 -7.04
CA ASP A 38 4.16 -1.57 -6.86
C ASP A 38 4.00 -0.07 -7.05
N ASN A 39 3.31 0.32 -8.11
CA ASN A 39 3.06 1.72 -8.41
C ASN A 39 2.14 2.37 -7.35
N ALA A 40 1.09 1.67 -6.93
CA ALA A 40 0.21 2.14 -5.86
C ALA A 40 0.97 2.35 -4.55
N ASP A 41 1.86 1.43 -4.19
CA ASP A 41 2.68 1.53 -2.97
C ASP A 41 3.70 2.68 -3.05
N GLN A 42 4.31 2.89 -4.23
CA GLN A 42 5.19 4.04 -4.46
C GLN A 42 4.44 5.36 -4.33
N ILE A 43 3.23 5.46 -4.89
CA ILE A 43 2.39 6.66 -4.82
C ILE A 43 1.95 6.93 -3.38
N ALA A 44 1.53 5.89 -2.65
CA ALA A 44 1.19 6.01 -1.23
C ALA A 44 2.38 6.54 -0.41
N ALA A 45 3.58 5.98 -0.63
CA ALA A 45 4.80 6.42 0.04
C ALA A 45 5.17 7.87 -0.31
N ARG A 46 5.01 8.28 -1.58
CA ARG A 46 5.22 9.68 -2.01
C ARG A 46 4.27 10.65 -1.33
N HIS A 47 2.98 10.31 -1.27
CA HIS A 47 1.99 11.17 -0.63
C HIS A 47 2.23 11.30 0.87
N ALA A 48 2.62 10.21 1.54
CA ALA A 48 3.00 10.23 2.95
C ALA A 48 4.26 11.08 3.18
N ALA A 49 5.31 10.89 2.38
CA ALA A 49 6.52 11.70 2.46
C ALA A 49 6.24 13.20 2.27
N ALA A 50 5.41 13.55 1.28
CA ALA A 50 5.04 14.92 1.00
C ALA A 50 4.22 15.56 2.15
N SER A 51 3.27 14.81 2.73
CA SER A 51 2.47 15.33 3.85
C SER A 51 3.32 15.53 5.10
N GLU A 52 4.26 14.62 5.40
CA GLU A 52 5.20 14.79 6.51
C GLU A 52 6.15 15.96 6.31
N ALA A 53 6.64 16.17 5.08
CA ALA A 53 7.44 17.35 4.74
C ALA A 53 6.66 18.65 4.97
N MET A 54 5.39 18.69 4.55
CA MET A 54 4.52 19.85 4.79
C MET A 54 4.26 20.08 6.27
N HIS A 55 3.95 19.04 7.05
CA HIS A 55 3.76 19.18 8.50
C HIS A 55 5.02 19.68 9.20
N LYS A 56 6.20 19.20 8.79
CA LYS A 56 7.49 19.69 9.26
C LYS A 56 7.67 21.18 8.98
N GLU A 57 7.43 21.62 7.74
CA GLU A 57 7.57 23.02 7.36
C GLU A 57 6.58 23.93 8.11
N VAL A 58 5.31 23.53 8.25
CA VAL A 58 4.30 24.27 9.01
C VAL A 58 4.73 24.43 10.47
N TRP A 59 5.25 23.37 11.08
CA TRP A 59 5.76 23.43 12.44
C TRP A 59 6.96 24.36 12.58
N ASP A 60 7.91 24.28 11.65
CA ASP A 60 9.11 25.12 11.67
C ASP A 60 8.75 26.61 11.46
N GLN A 61 7.74 26.92 10.63
CA GLN A 61 7.21 28.28 10.49
C GLN A 61 6.47 28.75 11.75
N TYR A 62 5.70 27.87 12.39
CA TYR A 62 5.04 28.18 13.67
C TYR A 62 6.06 28.59 14.74
N ILE A 63 7.17 27.84 14.88
CA ILE A 63 8.26 28.16 15.82
C ILE A 63 8.90 29.52 15.50
N LYS A 64 9.19 29.77 14.22
CA LYS A 64 9.75 31.06 13.77
C LYS A 64 8.81 32.22 14.11
N ALA A 65 7.51 32.05 13.91
CA ALA A 65 6.49 33.04 14.25
C ALA A 65 6.32 33.22 15.76
N SER A 66 6.47 32.16 16.56
CA SER A 66 6.38 32.21 18.02
C SER A 66 7.65 32.76 18.70
N THR A 67 8.44 33.59 18.00
CA THR A 67 9.69 34.22 18.49
C THR A 67 10.76 33.23 18.99
N GLY A 68 10.68 31.95 18.61
CA GLY A 68 11.57 30.89 19.10
C GLY A 68 11.33 30.47 20.55
N GLN A 69 10.37 31.10 21.25
CA GLN A 69 9.98 30.79 22.61
C GLN A 69 8.62 30.09 22.58
N LEU A 70 8.67 28.79 22.38
CA LEU A 70 7.51 27.93 22.61
C LEU A 70 7.13 28.02 24.09
N PRO A 71 5.84 28.22 24.45
CA PRO A 71 5.40 28.19 25.84
C PRO A 71 5.53 26.75 26.38
N GLY A 72 6.66 26.45 27.02
CA GLY A 72 6.96 25.16 27.63
C GLY A 72 7.52 24.10 26.67
N GLU A 73 7.63 22.88 27.18
CA GLU A 73 8.18 21.68 26.53
C GLU A 73 7.23 21.15 25.43
N GLN A 74 6.91 21.98 24.43
CA GLN A 74 6.11 21.57 23.29
C GLN A 74 6.94 20.70 22.34
N ILE A 75 6.74 19.39 22.46
CA ILE A 75 7.26 18.38 21.55
C ILE A 75 6.55 18.56 20.19
N ARG A 76 7.30 18.48 19.08
CA ARG A 76 6.72 18.47 17.73
C ARG A 76 5.59 17.42 17.65
N PRO A 77 4.38 17.78 17.21
CA PRO A 77 3.32 16.81 16.98
C PRO A 77 3.80 15.74 15.98
N GLN A 78 3.68 14.47 16.35
CA GLN A 78 3.98 13.40 15.41
C GLN A 78 2.89 13.34 14.34
N PRO A 79 3.24 13.20 13.05
CA PRO A 79 2.27 13.06 11.98
C PRO A 79 1.39 11.82 12.20
N ILE A 80 0.10 11.91 11.88
CA ILE A 80 -0.76 10.73 11.86
C ILE A 80 -0.38 9.91 10.61
N ARG A 81 0.20 8.73 10.84
CA ARG A 81 0.66 7.81 9.80
C ARG A 81 -0.36 6.68 9.60
N HIS A 82 -1.33 6.88 8.71
CA HIS A 82 -2.31 5.84 8.39
C HIS A 82 -1.68 4.73 7.56
N ASN A 83 -1.57 3.52 8.13
CA ASN A 83 -1.02 2.32 7.50
C ASN A 83 0.45 2.44 7.04
N LEU A 84 1.22 3.38 7.60
CA LEU A 84 2.67 3.42 7.47
C LEU A 84 3.30 3.00 8.79
N GLU A 85 4.33 2.17 8.72
CA GLU A 85 5.01 1.64 9.90
C GLU A 85 6.41 2.21 10.05
N ILE A 86 6.84 2.43 11.29
CA ILE A 86 8.22 2.85 11.58
C ILE A 86 9.05 1.59 11.84
N ARG A 87 10.04 1.32 10.99
CA ARG A 87 10.94 0.16 11.10
C ARG A 87 12.37 0.62 10.89
N ASP A 88 13.27 0.25 11.80
CA ASP A 88 14.69 0.64 11.75
C ASP A 88 14.91 2.17 11.61
N GLY A 89 14.00 2.99 12.16
CA GLY A 89 14.06 4.46 12.04
C GLY A 89 13.59 5.03 10.70
N LEU A 90 13.00 4.19 9.84
CA LEU A 90 12.43 4.57 8.55
C LEU A 90 10.92 4.38 8.56
N VAL A 91 10.20 5.25 7.87
CA VAL A 91 8.75 5.14 7.65
C VAL A 91 8.52 4.32 6.40
N ALA A 92 7.99 3.11 6.55
CA ALA A 92 7.72 2.17 5.48
C ALA A 92 6.29 2.25 4.96
N SER A 93 6.15 2.08 3.65
CA SER A 93 4.88 1.96 2.94
C SER A 93 4.11 0.70 3.37
N PRO A 94 2.79 0.62 3.11
CA PRO A 94 1.97 -0.52 3.51
C PRO A 94 2.47 -1.88 2.98
N LEU A 95 3.06 -1.91 1.77
CA LEU A 95 3.66 -3.14 1.23
C LEU A 95 5.15 -3.29 1.56
N GLY A 96 5.71 -2.35 2.33
CA GLY A 96 7.09 -2.36 2.83
C GLY A 96 8.16 -2.14 1.75
N LYS A 97 7.80 -1.81 0.52
CA LYS A 97 8.75 -1.68 -0.59
C LYS A 97 9.44 -0.33 -0.65
N TYR A 98 8.76 0.72 -0.22
CA TYR A 98 9.26 2.09 -0.25
C TYR A 98 9.28 2.68 1.16
N CYS A 99 10.33 3.43 1.48
CA CYS A 99 10.42 4.14 2.75
C CYS A 99 11.17 5.45 2.60
N PHE A 100 11.03 6.27 3.63
CA PHE A 100 11.71 7.53 3.80
C PHE A 100 12.09 7.72 5.27
N ALA A 101 13.07 8.58 5.51
CA ALA A 101 13.50 8.96 6.84
C ALA A 101 12.66 10.14 7.36
N GLU A 102 12.39 10.15 8.66
CA GLU A 102 11.51 11.17 9.29
C GLU A 102 12.12 12.57 9.28
N ASP A 103 13.45 12.66 9.24
CA ASP A 103 14.19 13.91 9.22
C ASP A 103 14.12 14.60 7.86
N ALA A 104 14.09 13.84 6.77
CA ALA A 104 14.03 14.36 5.40
C ALA A 104 13.09 13.52 4.51
N PRO A 105 11.77 13.52 4.78
CA PRO A 105 10.83 12.59 4.16
C PRO A 105 10.75 12.74 2.63
N GLY A 106 10.81 13.97 2.11
CA GLY A 106 10.75 14.24 0.67
C GLY A 106 12.00 13.83 -0.11
N ASP A 107 13.18 13.94 0.50
CA ASP A 107 14.47 13.73 -0.18
C ASP A 107 14.98 12.29 -0.06
N THR A 108 14.52 11.55 0.95
CA THR A 108 15.02 10.21 1.27
C THR A 108 14.09 9.09 0.80
N LEU A 109 13.02 9.43 0.07
CA LEU A 109 12.09 8.44 -0.47
C LEU A 109 12.78 7.51 -1.46
N THR A 110 12.99 6.27 -1.05
CA THR A 110 13.72 5.25 -1.81
C THR A 110 13.11 3.87 -1.58
N ARG A 111 13.64 2.85 -2.27
CA ARG A 111 13.29 1.46 -1.95
C ARG A 111 13.84 1.08 -0.59
N CYS A 112 13.05 0.39 0.20
CA CYS A 112 13.48 -0.03 1.53
C CYS A 112 14.63 -1.02 1.50
N PRO A 113 15.49 -1.01 2.53
CA PRO A 113 16.46 -2.07 2.73
C PRO A 113 15.74 -3.41 2.98
N ALA A 114 16.43 -4.50 2.66
CA ALA A 114 15.87 -5.85 2.77
C ALA A 114 15.44 -6.20 4.20
N SER A 115 16.06 -5.62 5.23
CA SER A 115 15.67 -5.80 6.65
C SER A 115 14.25 -5.31 6.90
N VAL A 116 13.94 -4.10 6.43
CA VAL A 116 12.63 -3.46 6.58
C VAL A 116 11.57 -4.20 5.75
N GLN A 117 11.90 -4.59 4.51
CA GLN A 117 10.98 -5.38 3.67
C GLN A 117 10.62 -6.72 4.31
N ALA A 118 11.59 -7.41 4.91
CA ALA A 118 11.36 -8.69 5.59
C ALA A 118 10.49 -8.53 6.85
N SER A 119 10.68 -7.43 7.59
CA SER A 119 9.88 -7.13 8.78
C SER A 119 8.41 -6.89 8.41
N VAL A 120 8.14 -6.00 7.44
CA VAL A 120 6.76 -5.69 7.03
C VAL A 120 6.05 -6.93 6.46
N LYS A 121 6.78 -7.75 5.68
CA LYS A 121 6.24 -9.00 5.13
C LYS A 121 5.89 -10.03 6.21
N ALA A 122 6.59 -10.04 7.34
CA ALA A 122 6.30 -10.96 8.44
C ALA A 122 5.00 -10.62 9.19
N GLU A 123 4.59 -9.34 9.18
CA GLU A 123 3.37 -8.85 9.83
C GLU A 123 2.15 -8.76 8.90
N MET A 124 2.36 -8.77 7.57
CA MET A 124 1.24 -8.87 6.63
C MET A 124 0.42 -10.13 6.94
N PRO A 125 -0.89 -10.02 7.23
CA PRO A 125 -1.72 -11.19 7.43
C PRO A 125 -1.69 -12.01 6.15
N VAL A 126 -1.10 -13.20 6.24
CA VAL A 126 -1.20 -14.19 5.17
C VAL A 126 -2.68 -14.44 4.98
N LEU A 127 -3.25 -13.89 3.91
CA LEU A 127 -4.53 -14.35 3.37
C LEU A 127 -4.31 -15.81 2.99
N ARG A 128 -4.48 -16.70 3.97
CA ARG A 128 -4.62 -18.13 3.73
C ARG A 128 -5.90 -18.25 2.93
N VAL A 129 -5.75 -18.32 1.61
CA VAL A 129 -6.83 -18.78 0.74
C VAL A 129 -7.14 -20.19 1.23
N ALA A 130 -8.28 -20.34 1.91
CA ALA A 130 -8.79 -21.62 2.37
C ALA A 130 -9.07 -22.45 1.11
N GLY A 131 -8.11 -23.32 0.79
CA GLY A 131 -8.21 -24.36 -0.21
C GLY A 131 -7.92 -25.69 0.46
N GLU A 132 -8.92 -26.23 1.14
CA GLU A 132 -9.12 -27.66 1.36
C GLU A 132 -10.54 -28.00 0.91
#